data_AF-A0A915B316-F1
#
_entry.id   AF-A0A915B316-F1
#
_cell.length_a   1.000
_cell.length_b   1.000
_cell.length_c   1.000
_cell.angle_alpha   90.00
_cell.angle_beta   90.00
_cell.angle_gamma   90.00
#
_symmetry.space_group_name_H-M   'P 1'
#
loop_
_entity.id
_entity.type
_entity.pdbx_description
1 polymer ?
#
loop_
_entity_poly.entity_id
_entity_poly.type
_entity_poly.pdbx_seq_one_letter_code
_entity_poly.pdbx_strand_id
1 'polypeptide(L)'
;MTSKYVVTTVLLALVVFTVLVDSVTNGGSELNKRNTPAYKLIYFDVQMRGEPARMMFKLAGVPFEDVRISKAEWPQLKPTMPFGQLPVLEFDGHKLAQSFAINRFLARKFGYAGNDPLEQAYVDSIADGFKDFFEATEKTVLKVGTGEIQDKEAAYNETISPAGEKFLPALRKFLNVSNSEYVVGNSLTWADLLISNYFATCQGMFPHFLDGYADIDNYVKHILELPKIKKWIDERPKSDL
;
A
#
# COMPACT_ATOMS: atom_id res chain seq x y z
N MET A 1 -24.98 63.41 34.18
CA MET A 1 -23.78 62.55 34.30
C MET A 1 -23.91 61.34 33.35
N THR A 2 -23.81 61.55 32.04
CA THR A 2 -24.17 60.50 31.04
C THR A 2 -23.37 60.62 29.74
N SER A 3 -22.08 60.96 29.81
CA SER A 3 -21.28 61.21 28.59
C SER A 3 -19.96 60.43 28.51
N LYS A 4 -19.45 59.86 29.60
CA LYS A 4 -18.18 59.09 29.55
C LYS A 4 -18.32 57.61 29.18
N TYR A 5 -19.45 56.97 29.47
CA TYR A 5 -19.62 55.53 29.24
C TYR A 5 -19.96 55.15 27.79
N VAL A 6 -20.67 56.03 27.05
CA VAL A 6 -21.05 55.75 25.65
C VAL A 6 -19.84 55.77 24.72
N VAL A 7 -18.86 56.65 24.98
CA VAL A 7 -17.65 56.76 24.15
C VAL A 7 -16.74 55.54 24.32
N THR A 8 -16.65 54.97 25.53
CA THR A 8 -15.81 53.79 25.79
C THR A 8 -16.38 52.51 25.15
N THR A 9 -17.71 52.35 25.12
CA THR A 9 -18.35 51.19 24.49
C THR A 9 -18.24 51.23 22.96
N VAL A 10 -18.30 52.42 22.35
CA VAL A 10 -18.14 52.59 20.90
C VAL A 10 -16.69 52.36 20.46
N LEU A 11 -15.69 52.78 21.25
CA LEU A 11 -14.28 52.51 20.95
C LEU A 11 -13.94 51.01 21.03
N LEU A 12 -14.51 50.28 21.99
CA LEU A 12 -14.28 48.84 22.13
C LEU A 12 -14.89 48.04 20.95
N ALA A 13 -16.07 48.46 20.47
CA ALA A 13 -16.71 47.84 19.32
C ALA A 13 -15.95 48.07 18.01
N LEU A 14 -15.35 49.25 17.82
CA LEU A 14 -14.51 49.55 16.66
C LEU A 14 -13.19 48.75 16.66
N VAL A 15 -12.52 48.60 17.80
CA VAL A 15 -11.28 47.79 17.90
C VAL A 15 -11.55 46.31 17.66
N VAL A 16 -12.67 45.76 18.14
CA VAL A 16 -13.07 44.36 17.89
C VAL A 16 -13.40 44.15 16.41
N PHE A 17 -13.99 45.14 15.73
CA PHE A 17 -14.27 45.05 14.29
C PHE A 17 -12.99 45.09 13.45
N THR A 18 -11.98 45.90 13.82
CA THR A 18 -10.70 45.92 13.09
C THR A 18 -9.92 44.62 13.28
N VAL A 19 -9.89 44.04 14.50
CA VAL A 19 -9.22 42.75 14.76
C VAL A 19 -9.92 41.58 14.06
N LEU A 20 -11.25 41.64 13.89
CA LEU A 20 -11.99 40.65 13.10
C LEU A 20 -11.74 40.81 11.59
N VAL A 21 -11.54 42.03 11.08
CA VAL A 21 -11.21 42.25 9.66
C VAL A 21 -9.76 41.83 9.35
N ASP A 22 -8.81 42.04 10.26
CA ASP A 22 -7.41 41.61 10.07
C ASP A 22 -7.21 40.09 10.16
N SER A 23 -8.08 39.36 10.88
CA SER A 23 -8.10 37.89 10.85
C SER A 23 -8.79 37.31 9.61
N VAL A 24 -9.58 38.10 8.89
CA VAL A 24 -10.23 37.71 7.63
C VAL A 24 -9.35 38.02 6.42
N THR A 25 -8.41 38.97 6.50
CA THR A 25 -7.54 39.36 5.37
C THR A 25 -6.17 38.66 5.36
N ASN A 26 -5.76 37.99 6.43
CA ASN A 26 -4.54 37.17 6.48
C ASN A 26 -4.76 35.66 6.16
N GLY A 27 -5.91 35.29 5.58
CA GLY A 27 -6.17 33.94 5.06
C GLY A 27 -5.52 33.61 3.71
N GLY A 28 -4.64 34.48 3.21
CA GLY A 28 -4.08 34.43 1.85
C GLY A 28 -2.98 33.39 1.60
N SER A 29 -2.54 32.60 2.59
CA SER A 29 -1.45 31.62 2.41
C SER A 29 -1.89 30.14 2.46
N GLU A 30 -3.16 29.83 2.71
CA GLU A 30 -3.65 28.43 2.84
C GLU A 30 -4.46 27.95 1.61
N LEU A 31 -4.82 28.84 0.69
CA LEU A 31 -5.72 28.53 -0.44
C LEU A 31 -5.05 27.92 -1.69
N ASN A 32 -3.73 27.70 -1.69
CA ASN A 32 -2.98 27.13 -2.82
C ASN A 32 -2.49 25.68 -2.63
N LYS A 33 -2.95 24.96 -1.60
CA LYS A 33 -2.64 23.51 -1.41
C LYS A 33 -3.46 22.55 -2.31
N ARG A 34 -4.32 23.06 -3.21
CA ARG A 34 -5.35 22.25 -3.88
C ARG A 34 -4.96 21.71 -5.26
N ASN A 35 -3.81 21.04 -5.37
CA ASN A 35 -3.58 20.13 -6.52
C ASN A 35 -2.46 19.10 -6.30
N THR A 36 -1.72 19.16 -5.20
CA THR A 36 -0.79 18.08 -4.84
C THR A 36 -1.59 16.96 -4.17
N PRO A 37 -1.47 15.69 -4.61
CA PRO A 37 -2.11 14.58 -3.93
C PRO A 37 -1.70 14.54 -2.45
N ALA A 38 -2.65 14.26 -1.55
CA ALA A 38 -2.38 14.20 -0.11
C ALA A 38 -1.41 13.06 0.28
N TYR A 39 -1.23 12.10 -0.63
CA TYR A 39 -0.35 10.95 -0.47
C TYR A 39 0.68 10.90 -1.58
N LYS A 40 1.91 10.57 -1.22
CA LYS A 40 3.01 10.28 -2.15
C LYS A 40 3.64 8.95 -1.81
N LEU A 41 3.56 7.99 -2.73
CA LEU A 41 4.23 6.70 -2.58
C LEU A 41 5.54 6.74 -3.35
N ILE A 42 6.66 6.60 -2.64
CA ILE A 42 8.01 6.60 -3.21
C ILE A 42 8.51 5.17 -3.23
N TYR A 43 8.77 4.63 -4.42
CA TYR A 43 9.33 3.29 -4.61
C TYR A 43 10.13 3.20 -5.91
N PHE A 44 10.80 2.07 -6.13
CA PHE A 44 11.41 1.80 -7.44
C PHE A 44 10.33 1.62 -8.52
N ASP A 45 10.75 1.73 -9.79
CA ASP A 45 9.89 1.44 -10.95
C ASP A 45 9.66 -0.07 -11.17
N VAL A 46 9.09 -0.72 -10.15
CA VAL A 46 8.72 -2.13 -10.11
C VAL A 46 7.45 -2.30 -9.28
N GLN A 47 6.77 -3.43 -9.41
CA GLN A 47 5.63 -3.78 -8.57
C GLN A 47 6.07 -4.09 -7.13
N MET A 48 6.60 -5.30 -6.91
CA MET A 48 7.19 -5.81 -5.67
C MET A 48 6.53 -5.26 -4.39
N ARG A 49 7.29 -4.64 -3.49
CA ARG A 49 6.82 -4.21 -2.15
C ARG A 49 5.88 -3.00 -2.20
N GLY A 50 5.83 -2.25 -3.30
CA GLY A 50 5.01 -1.05 -3.44
C GLY A 50 3.62 -1.30 -4.02
N GLU A 51 3.45 -2.40 -4.76
CA GLU A 51 2.24 -2.64 -5.54
C GLU A 51 0.95 -2.77 -4.72
N PRO A 52 0.92 -3.45 -3.57
CA PRO A 52 -0.31 -3.56 -2.79
C PRO A 52 -0.82 -2.20 -2.30
N ALA A 53 0.07 -1.25 -2.00
CA ALA A 53 -0.31 0.12 -1.65
C ALA A 53 -0.94 0.84 -2.86
N ARG A 54 -0.37 0.68 -4.07
CA ARG A 54 -0.93 1.24 -5.31
C ARG A 54 -2.34 0.67 -5.56
N MET A 55 -2.51 -0.65 -5.45
CA MET A 55 -3.81 -1.31 -5.60
C MET A 55 -4.85 -0.74 -4.60
N MET A 56 -4.47 -0.55 -3.34
CA MET A 56 -5.37 0.03 -2.34
C MET A 56 -5.80 1.46 -2.66
N PHE A 57 -4.89 2.32 -3.14
CA PHE A 57 -5.27 3.66 -3.60
C PHE A 57 -6.28 3.61 -4.75
N LYS A 58 -6.08 2.71 -5.73
CA LYS A 58 -6.99 2.54 -6.86
C LYS A 58 -8.35 1.99 -6.44
N LEU A 59 -8.37 1.00 -5.56
CA LEU A 59 -9.60 0.47 -4.96
C LEU A 59 -10.40 1.57 -4.25
N ALA A 60 -9.72 2.37 -3.42
CA ALA A 60 -10.31 3.46 -2.66
C ALA A 60 -10.71 4.67 -3.52
N GLY A 61 -10.24 4.77 -4.77
CA GLY A 61 -10.43 5.96 -5.60
C GLY A 61 -9.72 7.20 -5.05
N VAL A 62 -8.68 7.00 -4.23
CA VAL A 62 -7.94 8.08 -3.59
C VAL A 62 -6.75 8.46 -4.47
N PRO A 63 -6.63 9.72 -4.91
CA PRO A 63 -5.48 10.17 -5.69
C PRO A 63 -4.21 10.14 -4.84
N PHE A 64 -3.11 9.70 -5.45
CA PHE A 64 -1.77 9.72 -4.86
C PHE A 64 -0.73 10.01 -5.95
N GLU A 65 0.41 10.54 -5.56
CA GLU A 65 1.58 10.68 -6.42
C GLU A 65 2.41 9.37 -6.37
N ASP A 66 2.52 8.67 -7.50
CA ASP A 66 3.32 7.44 -7.64
C ASP A 66 4.75 7.80 -8.10
N VAL A 67 5.63 8.05 -7.13
CA VAL A 67 7.02 8.44 -7.42
C VAL A 67 7.89 7.21 -7.59
N ARG A 68 8.33 7.01 -8.84
CA ARG A 68 9.15 5.90 -9.29
C ARG A 68 10.59 6.35 -9.44
N ILE A 69 11.42 5.88 -8.51
CA ILE A 69 12.84 6.22 -8.42
C ILE A 69 13.66 5.23 -9.25
N SER A 70 14.59 5.74 -10.05
CA SER A 70 15.56 4.92 -10.77
C SER A 70 16.71 4.45 -9.87
N LYS A 71 17.42 3.39 -10.29
CA LYS A 71 18.64 2.94 -9.58
C LYS A 71 19.72 4.03 -9.51
N ALA A 72 19.74 4.96 -10.47
CA ALA A 72 20.72 6.04 -10.55
C ALA A 72 20.44 7.19 -9.56
N GLU A 73 19.15 7.46 -9.27
CA GLU A 73 18.70 8.49 -8.31
C GLU A 73 18.70 7.99 -6.86
N TRP A 74 18.67 6.66 -6.67
CA TRP A 74 18.54 6.07 -5.34
C TRP A 74 19.68 6.44 -4.37
N PRO A 75 20.97 6.41 -4.76
CA PRO A 75 22.06 6.76 -3.84
C PRO A 75 21.92 8.14 -3.20
N GLN A 76 21.39 9.12 -3.94
CA GLN A 76 21.20 10.49 -3.45
C GLN A 76 19.99 10.60 -2.53
N LEU A 77 18.93 9.83 -2.78
CA LEU A 77 17.71 9.85 -1.97
C LEU A 77 17.79 8.98 -0.71
N LYS A 78 18.60 7.91 -0.73
CA LYS A 78 18.73 6.95 0.37
C LYS A 78 18.95 7.58 1.75
N PRO A 79 19.85 8.57 1.93
CA PRO A 79 20.08 9.20 3.24
C PRO A 79 18.85 9.97 3.78
N THR A 80 17.89 10.30 2.92
CA THR A 80 16.68 11.07 3.28
C THR A 80 15.48 10.18 3.64
N MET A 81 15.62 8.85 3.53
CA MET A 81 14.57 7.88 3.84
C MET A 81 14.74 7.34 5.28
N PRO A 82 13.64 7.11 6.03
CA PRO A 82 13.71 6.80 7.48
C PRO A 82 14.66 5.66 7.87
N PHE A 83 14.72 4.61 7.05
CA PHE A 83 15.60 3.45 7.26
C PHE A 83 16.60 3.25 6.12
N GLY A 84 16.80 4.26 5.26
CA GLY A 84 17.61 4.10 4.05
C GLY A 84 17.09 3.00 3.12
N GLN A 85 15.77 2.81 3.08
CA GLN A 85 15.06 1.79 2.31
C GLN A 85 13.78 2.36 1.69
N LEU A 86 13.27 1.69 0.66
CA LEU A 86 11.98 1.94 0.03
C LEU A 86 11.11 0.66 0.15
N PRO A 87 9.76 0.76 0.13
CA PRO A 87 8.95 1.96 -0.12
C PRO A 87 8.84 2.89 1.09
N VAL A 88 8.48 4.14 0.79
CA VAL A 88 8.10 5.19 1.77
C VAL A 88 6.81 5.87 1.30
N LEU A 89 5.85 6.02 2.22
CA LEU A 89 4.65 6.81 2.02
C LEU A 89 4.83 8.17 2.72
N GLU A 90 4.69 9.27 1.99
CA GLU A 90 4.63 10.61 2.54
C GLU A 90 3.18 11.13 2.54
N PHE A 91 2.74 11.73 3.65
CA PHE A 91 1.40 12.32 3.80
C PHE A 91 1.39 13.27 4.99
N ASP A 92 0.72 14.42 4.90
CA ASP A 92 0.55 15.39 6.00
C ASP A 92 1.86 15.74 6.76
N GLY A 93 2.99 15.78 6.05
CA GLY A 93 4.32 16.04 6.64
C GLY A 93 4.98 14.84 7.32
N HIS A 94 4.35 13.67 7.33
CA HIS A 94 4.89 12.41 7.82
C HIS A 94 5.60 11.62 6.72
N LYS A 95 6.60 10.81 7.11
CA LYS A 95 7.21 9.76 6.27
C LYS A 95 7.07 8.40 6.97
N LEU A 96 6.26 7.52 6.39
CA LEU A 96 6.06 6.15 6.87
C LEU A 96 6.81 5.18 5.95
N ALA A 97 7.83 4.51 6.47
CA ALA A 97 8.55 3.45 5.77
C ALA A 97 7.97 2.05 6.11
N GLN A 98 8.54 1.00 5.50
CA GLN A 98 8.14 -0.41 5.63
C GLN A 98 6.81 -0.74 4.94
N SER A 99 6.87 -1.54 3.87
CA SER A 99 5.70 -1.86 3.04
C SER A 99 4.52 -2.42 3.83
N PHE A 100 4.76 -3.32 4.78
CA PHE A 100 3.69 -3.91 5.60
C PHE A 100 3.04 -2.88 6.54
N ALA A 101 3.83 -1.94 7.08
CA ALA A 101 3.28 -0.86 7.90
C ALA A 101 2.47 0.14 7.06
N ILE A 102 2.99 0.49 5.88
CA ILE A 102 2.28 1.33 4.89
C ILE A 102 0.96 0.67 4.50
N ASN A 103 0.99 -0.61 4.13
CA ASN A 103 -0.20 -1.32 3.69
C ASN A 103 -1.25 -1.41 4.79
N ARG A 104 -0.86 -1.78 6.02
CA ARG A 104 -1.77 -1.81 7.17
C ARG A 104 -2.37 -0.44 7.48
N PHE A 105 -1.58 0.63 7.39
CA PHE A 105 -2.06 2.00 7.59
C PHE A 105 -3.12 2.38 6.55
N LEU A 106 -2.84 2.15 5.26
CA LEU A 106 -3.78 2.43 4.17
C LEU A 106 -5.04 1.56 4.26
N ALA A 107 -4.87 0.26 4.59
CA ALA A 107 -5.97 -0.67 4.79
C ALA A 107 -6.94 -0.17 5.86
N ARG A 108 -6.43 0.30 7.01
CA ARG A 108 -7.27 0.88 8.07
C ARG A 108 -7.94 2.18 7.64
N LYS A 109 -7.27 3.01 6.85
CA LYS A 109 -7.83 4.26 6.33
C LYS A 109 -8.93 4.05 5.30
N PHE A 110 -8.81 3.01 4.47
CA PHE A 110 -9.70 2.78 3.32
C PHE A 110 -10.70 1.64 3.52
N GLY A 111 -10.67 0.96 4.68
CA GLY A 111 -11.64 -0.10 5.00
C GLY A 111 -11.27 -1.50 4.48
N TYR A 112 -9.98 -1.78 4.29
CA TYR A 112 -9.46 -3.08 3.83
C TYR A 112 -8.65 -3.83 4.90
N ALA A 113 -8.81 -3.48 6.18
CA ALA A 113 -8.05 -4.08 7.27
C ALA A 113 -8.74 -5.32 7.89
N GLY A 114 -10.04 -5.52 7.64
CA GLY A 114 -10.92 -6.39 8.43
C GLY A 114 -11.95 -5.58 9.21
N ASN A 115 -13.11 -6.16 9.49
CA ASN A 115 -14.29 -5.44 9.99
C ASN A 115 -14.23 -5.15 11.50
N ASP A 116 -13.48 -5.95 12.24
CA ASP A 116 -13.30 -5.79 13.68
C ASP A 116 -11.84 -6.04 14.12
N PRO A 117 -11.48 -5.77 15.38
CA PRO A 117 -10.11 -5.97 15.87
C PRO A 117 -9.59 -7.41 15.75
N LEU A 118 -10.46 -8.41 15.83
CA LEU A 118 -10.07 -9.82 15.73
C LEU A 118 -9.78 -10.19 14.27
N GLU A 119 -10.64 -9.79 13.33
CA GLU A 119 -10.37 -9.96 11.90
C GLU A 119 -9.08 -9.23 11.51
N GLN A 120 -8.87 -8.00 11.97
CA GLN A 120 -7.63 -7.25 11.72
C GLN A 120 -6.39 -7.98 12.22
N ALA A 121 -6.46 -8.61 13.41
CA ALA A 121 -5.36 -9.40 13.94
C ALA A 121 -5.10 -10.66 13.09
N TYR A 122 -6.15 -11.34 12.59
CA TYR A 122 -5.99 -12.47 11.68
C TYR A 122 -5.37 -12.04 10.35
N VAL A 123 -5.83 -10.94 9.76
CA VAL A 123 -5.24 -10.37 8.54
C VAL A 123 -3.77 -10.05 8.76
N ASP A 124 -3.43 -9.40 9.88
CA ASP A 124 -2.03 -9.11 10.24
C ASP A 124 -1.19 -10.39 10.38
N SER A 125 -1.72 -11.43 11.02
CA SER A 125 -1.02 -12.71 11.20
C SER A 125 -0.75 -13.45 9.88
N ILE A 126 -1.72 -13.42 8.95
CA ILE A 126 -1.59 -14.03 7.63
C ILE A 126 -0.60 -13.23 6.79
N ALA A 127 -0.66 -11.90 6.85
CA ALA A 127 0.30 -11.04 6.18
C ALA A 127 1.72 -11.28 6.69
N ASP A 128 1.95 -11.40 8.00
CA ASP A 128 3.27 -11.72 8.55
C ASP A 128 3.74 -13.13 8.16
N GLY A 129 2.85 -14.13 8.12
CA GLY A 129 3.17 -15.45 7.57
C GLY A 129 3.55 -15.40 6.08
N PHE A 130 2.85 -14.59 5.30
CA PHE A 130 3.21 -14.33 3.90
C PHE A 130 4.54 -13.58 3.78
N LYS A 131 4.87 -12.69 4.72
CA LYS A 131 6.13 -11.95 4.73
C LYS A 131 7.32 -12.91 4.82
N ASP A 132 7.24 -13.97 5.62
CA ASP A 132 8.28 -15.01 5.68
C ASP A 132 8.47 -15.69 4.31
N PHE A 133 7.37 -16.03 3.62
CA PHE A 133 7.41 -16.59 2.26
C PHE A 133 8.03 -15.59 1.26
N PHE A 134 7.59 -14.33 1.33
CA PHE A 134 8.07 -13.28 0.45
C PHE A 134 9.57 -13.03 0.66
N GLU A 135 10.05 -12.89 1.89
CA GLU A 135 11.46 -12.67 2.19
C GLU A 135 12.36 -13.86 1.82
N ALA A 136 11.83 -15.09 1.92
CA ALA A 136 12.53 -16.28 1.44
C ALA A 136 12.69 -16.31 -0.09
N THR A 137 11.77 -15.70 -0.84
CA THR A 137 11.67 -15.85 -2.31
C THR A 137 12.04 -14.60 -3.10
N GLU A 138 11.92 -13.39 -2.53
CA GLU A 138 11.98 -12.12 -3.27
C GLU A 138 13.29 -11.92 -4.03
N LYS A 139 14.41 -12.39 -3.45
CA LYS A 139 15.72 -12.28 -4.08
C LYS A 139 15.80 -13.15 -5.33
N THR A 140 15.28 -14.37 -5.27
CA THR A 140 15.25 -15.29 -6.40
C THR A 140 14.31 -14.78 -7.48
N VAL A 141 13.10 -14.35 -7.12
CA VAL A 141 12.13 -13.72 -8.04
C VAL A 141 12.75 -12.50 -8.72
N LEU A 142 13.39 -11.61 -7.96
CA LEU A 142 14.07 -10.44 -8.50
C LEU A 142 15.13 -10.83 -9.52
N LYS A 143 16.01 -11.78 -9.18
CA LYS A 143 17.12 -12.22 -10.03
C LYS A 143 16.65 -12.92 -11.29
N VAL A 144 15.57 -13.69 -11.22
CA VAL A 144 14.94 -14.30 -12.40
C VAL A 144 14.34 -13.22 -13.29
N GLY A 145 13.58 -12.27 -12.73
CA GLY A 145 12.99 -11.17 -13.50
C GLY A 145 14.02 -10.24 -14.16
N THR A 146 15.16 -10.00 -13.51
CA THR A 146 16.26 -9.21 -14.11
C THR A 146 17.19 -10.02 -15.03
N GLY A 147 16.94 -11.32 -15.19
CA GLY A 147 17.78 -12.21 -15.99
C GLY A 147 19.16 -12.52 -15.40
N GLU A 148 19.40 -12.26 -14.11
CA GLU A 148 20.63 -12.71 -13.44
C GLU A 148 20.62 -14.24 -13.25
N ILE A 149 19.44 -14.82 -13.03
CA ILE A 149 19.20 -16.26 -13.01
C ILE A 149 18.44 -16.67 -14.27
N GLN A 150 19.06 -17.53 -15.08
CA GLN A 150 18.48 -18.07 -16.31
C GLN A 150 17.86 -19.45 -16.11
N ASP A 151 18.43 -20.26 -15.22
CA ASP A 151 17.89 -21.58 -14.86
C ASP A 151 16.74 -21.41 -13.86
N LYS A 152 15.54 -21.20 -14.41
CA LYS A 152 14.32 -21.01 -13.62
C LYS A 152 13.90 -22.27 -12.87
N GLU A 153 14.22 -23.46 -13.41
CA GLU A 153 13.84 -24.73 -12.80
C GLU A 153 14.70 -25.01 -11.56
N ALA A 154 16.01 -24.80 -11.63
CA ALA A 154 16.86 -24.86 -10.45
C ALA A 154 16.43 -23.84 -9.38
N ALA A 155 16.17 -22.60 -9.78
CA ALA A 155 15.72 -21.54 -8.88
C ALA A 155 14.37 -21.86 -8.21
N TYR A 156 13.46 -22.48 -8.95
CA TYR A 156 12.19 -22.97 -8.44
C TYR A 156 12.42 -24.02 -7.35
N ASN A 157 13.19 -25.06 -7.66
CA ASN A 157 13.42 -26.20 -6.76
C ASN A 157 14.21 -25.80 -5.50
N GLU A 158 15.16 -24.87 -5.61
CA GLU A 158 16.00 -24.46 -4.49
C GLU A 158 15.32 -23.46 -3.54
N THR A 159 14.42 -22.61 -4.04
CA THR A 159 13.86 -21.50 -3.26
C THR A 159 12.34 -21.47 -3.25
N ILE A 160 11.70 -21.50 -4.42
CA ILE A 160 10.26 -21.24 -4.54
C ILE A 160 9.44 -22.42 -4.00
N SER A 161 9.78 -23.66 -4.40
CA SER A 161 9.08 -24.87 -3.97
C SER A 161 9.17 -25.07 -2.45
N PRO A 162 10.36 -25.02 -1.80
CA PRO A 162 10.44 -25.20 -0.35
C PRO A 162 9.69 -24.11 0.45
N ALA A 163 9.73 -22.86 -0.01
CA ALA A 163 8.96 -21.79 0.60
C ALA A 163 7.44 -22.02 0.44
N GLY A 164 7.01 -22.48 -0.75
CA GLY A 164 5.63 -22.83 -1.06
C GLY A 164 5.12 -23.98 -0.20
N GLU A 165 5.88 -25.06 -0.06
CA GLU A 165 5.56 -26.21 0.81
C GLU A 165 5.29 -25.80 2.26
N LYS A 166 6.00 -24.78 2.76
CA LYS A 166 5.80 -24.25 4.11
C LYS A 166 4.54 -23.37 4.23
N PHE A 167 4.23 -22.57 3.22
CA PHE A 167 3.19 -21.53 3.32
C PHE A 167 1.82 -21.93 2.73
N LEU A 168 1.78 -22.59 1.57
CA LEU A 168 0.55 -22.92 0.84
C LEU A 168 -0.44 -23.78 1.66
N PRO A 169 0.00 -24.80 2.45
CA PRO A 169 -0.93 -25.55 3.29
C PRO A 169 -1.65 -24.67 4.34
N ALA A 170 -0.93 -23.70 4.91
CA ALA A 170 -1.50 -22.77 5.88
C ALA A 170 -2.49 -21.82 5.20
N LEU A 171 -2.13 -21.26 4.03
CA LEU A 171 -3.01 -20.40 3.25
C LEU A 171 -4.32 -21.12 2.87
N ARG A 172 -4.25 -22.35 2.35
CA ARG A 172 -5.43 -23.19 2.09
C ARG A 172 -6.31 -23.35 3.32
N LYS A 173 -5.71 -23.58 4.49
CA LYS A 173 -6.46 -23.69 5.76
C LYS A 173 -7.19 -22.39 6.09
N PHE A 174 -6.55 -21.23 5.92
CA PHE A 174 -7.21 -19.94 6.16
C PHE A 174 -8.38 -19.70 5.20
N LEU A 175 -8.21 -19.96 3.90
CA LEU A 175 -9.29 -19.87 2.91
C LEU A 175 -10.48 -20.79 3.27
N ASN A 176 -10.21 -22.03 3.68
CA ASN A 176 -11.25 -22.96 4.11
C ASN A 176 -11.99 -22.51 5.37
N VAL A 177 -11.28 -21.89 6.34
CA VAL A 177 -11.89 -21.38 7.57
C VAL A 177 -12.74 -20.14 7.30
N SER A 178 -12.24 -19.25 6.43
CA SER A 178 -12.95 -18.06 5.97
C SER A 178 -14.26 -18.43 5.27
N ASN A 179 -14.24 -19.52 4.50
CA ASN A 179 -15.39 -20.03 3.75
C ASN A 179 -16.01 -18.92 2.86
N SER A 180 -15.15 -18.11 2.27
CA SER A 180 -15.47 -17.01 1.37
C SER A 180 -14.41 -16.89 0.27
N GLU A 181 -14.53 -15.88 -0.59
CA GLU A 181 -13.56 -15.57 -1.64
C GLU A 181 -12.30 -14.84 -1.12
N TYR A 182 -12.20 -14.61 0.20
CA TYR A 182 -11.13 -13.84 0.84
C TYR A 182 -10.46 -14.63 1.97
N VAL A 183 -9.22 -14.28 2.32
CA VAL A 183 -8.45 -15.00 3.35
C VAL A 183 -8.98 -14.82 4.78
N VAL A 184 -9.76 -13.77 5.04
CA VAL A 184 -10.42 -13.51 6.33
C VAL A 184 -11.81 -12.93 6.11
N GLY A 185 -12.79 -13.41 6.87
CA GLY A 185 -14.15 -12.87 6.88
C GLY A 185 -14.84 -13.05 5.53
N ASN A 186 -15.57 -12.05 5.08
CA ASN A 186 -16.33 -12.08 3.83
C ASN A 186 -16.08 -10.85 2.92
N SER A 187 -14.95 -10.17 3.13
CA SER A 187 -14.60 -8.94 2.43
C SER A 187 -13.12 -8.86 2.10
N LEU A 188 -12.78 -8.19 1.00
CA LEU A 188 -11.41 -7.96 0.57
C LEU A 188 -10.56 -7.26 1.65
N THR A 189 -9.36 -7.80 1.88
CA THR A 189 -8.37 -7.24 2.79
C THR A 189 -7.03 -6.97 2.09
N TRP A 190 -6.15 -6.22 2.74
CA TRP A 190 -4.81 -5.98 2.20
C TRP A 190 -3.93 -7.23 2.15
N ALA A 191 -4.21 -8.25 2.96
CA ALA A 191 -3.54 -9.55 2.87
C ALA A 191 -3.87 -10.23 1.55
N ASP A 192 -5.11 -10.10 1.06
CA ASP A 192 -5.51 -10.68 -0.22
C ASP A 192 -4.72 -10.08 -1.38
N LEU A 193 -4.54 -8.76 -1.34
CA LEU A 193 -3.77 -8.01 -2.34
C LEU A 193 -2.29 -8.37 -2.33
N LEU A 194 -1.68 -8.51 -1.14
CA LEU A 194 -0.29 -8.93 -0.99
C LEU A 194 -0.05 -10.29 -1.65
N ILE A 195 -0.85 -11.27 -1.24
CA ILE A 195 -0.69 -12.67 -1.64
C ILE A 195 -0.94 -12.81 -3.13
N SER A 196 -2.09 -12.31 -3.61
CA SER A 196 -2.52 -12.53 -4.99
C SER A 196 -1.62 -11.81 -5.99
N ASN A 197 -1.19 -10.57 -5.70
CA ASN A 197 -0.27 -9.86 -6.58
C ASN A 197 1.07 -10.60 -6.70
N TYR A 198 1.66 -11.03 -5.59
CA TYR A 198 2.96 -11.69 -5.63
C TYR A 198 2.89 -13.10 -6.20
N PHE A 199 1.81 -13.84 -5.94
CA PHE A 199 1.61 -15.17 -6.51
C PHE A 199 1.46 -15.11 -8.02
N ALA A 200 0.79 -14.09 -8.56
CA ALA A 200 0.76 -13.88 -10.01
C ALA A 200 2.15 -13.60 -10.60
N THR A 201 3.01 -12.83 -9.91
CA THR A 201 4.42 -12.68 -10.30
C THR A 201 5.14 -14.03 -10.30
N CYS A 202 4.96 -14.84 -9.24
CA CYS A 202 5.54 -16.18 -9.17
C CYS A 202 5.05 -17.08 -10.29
N GLN A 203 3.75 -17.15 -10.58
CA GLN A 203 3.19 -17.97 -11.67
C GLN A 203 3.68 -17.55 -13.05
N GLY A 204 3.85 -16.24 -13.29
CA GLY A 204 4.41 -15.74 -14.54
C GLY A 204 5.87 -16.17 -14.77
N MET A 205 6.61 -16.44 -13.70
CA MET A 205 8.01 -16.90 -13.76
C MET A 205 8.14 -18.43 -13.66
N PHE A 206 7.27 -19.06 -12.87
CA PHE A 206 7.27 -20.48 -12.48
C PHE A 206 5.86 -21.05 -12.64
N PRO A 207 5.49 -21.52 -13.85
CA PRO A 207 4.11 -21.92 -14.16
C PRO A 207 3.54 -23.03 -13.26
N HIS A 208 4.40 -23.88 -12.71
CA HIS A 208 4.05 -25.02 -11.84
C HIS A 208 3.91 -24.66 -10.35
N PHE A 209 4.10 -23.39 -9.97
CA PHE A 209 4.13 -22.97 -8.56
C PHE A 209 2.89 -23.35 -7.75
N LEU A 210 1.70 -23.36 -8.38
CA LEU A 210 0.44 -23.72 -7.71
C LEU A 210 -0.10 -25.09 -8.16
N ASP A 211 0.75 -25.96 -8.71
CA ASP A 211 0.34 -27.34 -9.03
C ASP A 211 -0.11 -28.06 -7.74
N GLY A 212 -1.29 -28.67 -7.80
CA GLY A 212 -1.96 -29.25 -6.60
C GLY A 212 -2.68 -28.23 -5.72
N TYR A 213 -2.70 -26.95 -6.07
CA TYR A 213 -3.37 -25.85 -5.36
C TYR A 213 -4.35 -25.05 -6.24
N ALA A 214 -5.20 -25.75 -7.01
CA ALA A 214 -6.20 -25.14 -7.89
C ALA A 214 -7.20 -24.21 -7.15
N ASP A 215 -7.50 -24.51 -5.89
CA ASP A 215 -8.29 -23.65 -5.00
C ASP A 215 -7.61 -22.30 -4.73
N ILE A 216 -6.31 -22.31 -4.46
CA ILE A 216 -5.52 -21.08 -4.27
C ILE A 216 -5.36 -20.34 -5.60
N ASP A 217 -5.13 -21.03 -6.71
CA ASP A 217 -5.05 -20.43 -8.05
C ASP A 217 -6.35 -19.70 -8.43
N ASN A 218 -7.51 -20.32 -8.16
CA ASN A 218 -8.81 -19.68 -8.37
C ASN A 218 -9.01 -18.45 -7.48
N TYR A 219 -8.59 -18.54 -6.21
CA TYR A 219 -8.61 -17.41 -5.30
C TYR A 219 -7.75 -16.23 -5.81
N VAL A 220 -6.51 -16.51 -6.26
CA VAL A 220 -5.62 -15.48 -6.83
C VAL A 220 -6.27 -14.81 -8.03
N LYS A 221 -6.83 -15.61 -8.95
CA LYS A 221 -7.53 -15.10 -10.15
C LYS A 221 -8.71 -14.21 -9.77
N HIS A 222 -9.55 -14.66 -8.85
CA HIS A 222 -10.70 -13.90 -8.36
C HIS A 222 -10.28 -12.50 -7.88
N ILE A 223 -9.26 -12.42 -7.02
CA ILE A 223 -8.78 -11.13 -6.48
C ILE A 223 -8.27 -10.22 -7.60
N LEU A 224 -7.50 -10.74 -8.56
CA LEU A 224 -6.94 -9.95 -9.65
C LEU A 224 -7.98 -9.54 -10.71
N GLU A 225 -9.10 -10.24 -10.79
CA GLU A 225 -10.22 -9.93 -11.68
C GLU A 225 -11.19 -8.90 -11.11
N LEU A 226 -11.06 -8.51 -9.83
CA LEU A 226 -11.89 -7.46 -9.25
C LEU A 226 -11.81 -6.17 -10.10
N PRO A 227 -12.94 -5.54 -10.48
CA PRO A 227 -12.97 -4.57 -11.59
C PRO A 227 -11.95 -3.42 -11.49
N LYS A 228 -11.80 -2.82 -10.30
CA LYS A 228 -10.84 -1.73 -10.06
C LYS A 228 -9.39 -2.20 -10.04
N ILE A 229 -9.13 -3.42 -9.57
CA ILE A 229 -7.79 -4.02 -9.56
C ILE A 229 -7.39 -4.38 -10.98
N LYS A 230 -8.26 -5.10 -11.70
CA LYS A 230 -8.05 -5.44 -13.10
C LYS A 230 -7.77 -4.20 -13.95
N LYS A 231 -8.59 -3.15 -13.80
CA LYS A 231 -8.35 -1.87 -14.49
C LYS A 231 -6.95 -1.32 -14.20
N TRP A 232 -6.53 -1.32 -12.94
CA TRP A 232 -5.18 -0.86 -12.58
C TRP A 232 -4.09 -1.75 -13.20
N ILE A 233 -4.24 -3.07 -13.19
CA ILE A 233 -3.29 -4.00 -13.80
C ILE A 233 -3.16 -3.74 -15.31
N ASP A 234 -4.28 -3.45 -15.99
CA ASP A 234 -4.31 -3.18 -17.42
C ASP A 234 -3.68 -1.80 -17.76
N GLU A 235 -3.74 -0.82 -16.85
CA GLU A 235 -3.29 0.57 -17.06
C GLU A 235 -1.91 0.91 -16.49
N ARG A 236 -1.42 0.15 -15.49
CA ARG A 236 -0.17 0.48 -14.78
C ARG A 236 1.05 0.40 -15.71
N PRO A 237 2.12 1.17 -15.42
CA PRO A 237 3.37 1.05 -16.17
C PRO A 237 3.87 -0.40 -16.21
N LYS A 238 4.30 -0.85 -17.39
CA LYS A 238 4.93 -2.16 -17.54
C LYS A 238 6.34 -2.10 -16.96
N SER A 239 6.61 -2.95 -15.98
CA SER A 239 7.94 -3.21 -15.44
C SER A 239 8.33 -4.67 -15.68
N ASP A 240 9.63 -4.95 -15.68
CA ASP A 240 10.17 -6.32 -15.81
C ASP A 240 9.84 -7.23 -14.59
N LEU A 241 9.21 -6.65 -13.55
CA LEU A 241 8.86 -7.24 -12.26
C LEU A 241 7.45 -6.81 -11.83
#